data_AF-A0A0D3L8Z6-F1
#
_entry.id   AF-A0A0D3L8Z6-F1
#
_cell.length_a   1.000
_cell.length_b   1.000
_cell.length_c   1.000
_cell.angle_alpha   90.00
_cell.angle_beta   90.00
_cell.angle_gamma   90.00
#
_symmetry.space_group_name_H-M   'P 1'
#
loop_
_entity.id
_entity.type
_entity.pdbx_description
1 polymer ?
#
loop_
_entity_poly.entity_id
_entity_poly.type
_entity_poly.pdbx_seq_one_letter_code
_entity_poly.pdbx_strand_id
1 'polypeptide(L)'
;MGGTLEESRDIFQDALVIYYEKSLQPHFSPALAAEPYILGIAKHLWIRKFRKQAQMVSLTELENTISIPEDYFPAVDDQRLLSFLERSGRKCLNLLKAFYYESLPMKEIATVFGFSTDRSATVQKYKCLEKVRDTIKEKSLGYEDFLK
;
A
#
# COMPACT_ATOMS: atom_id res chain seq x y z
N MET A 1 -32.71 0.97 -11.03
CA MET A 1 -32.18 1.54 -12.28
C MET A 1 -31.46 2.82 -11.90
N GLY A 2 -30.16 2.72 -11.64
CA GLY A 2 -29.29 3.85 -11.28
C GLY A 2 -28.33 4.13 -12.42
N GLY A 3 -27.70 5.31 -12.37
CA GLY A 3 -26.74 5.82 -13.35
C GLY A 3 -26.57 7.32 -13.13
N THR A 4 -25.37 7.86 -13.37
CA THR A 4 -25.15 9.31 -13.22
C THR A 4 -25.55 10.06 -14.49
N LEU A 5 -25.78 11.36 -14.37
CA LEU A 5 -26.09 12.20 -15.50
C LEU A 5 -24.93 12.25 -16.52
N GLU A 6 -23.69 12.15 -16.05
CA GLU A 6 -22.51 12.06 -16.90
C GLU A 6 -22.51 10.77 -17.73
N GLU A 7 -22.78 9.62 -17.09
CA GLU A 7 -22.88 8.34 -17.79
C GLU A 7 -23.99 8.32 -18.85
N SER A 8 -25.08 9.04 -18.61
CA SER A 8 -26.15 9.18 -19.60
C SER A 8 -25.74 10.04 -20.80
N ARG A 9 -24.91 11.07 -20.59
CA ARG A 9 -24.37 11.91 -21.67
C ARG A 9 -23.40 11.12 -22.54
N ASP A 10 -22.53 10.32 -21.93
CA ASP A 10 -21.57 9.50 -22.66
C ASP A 10 -22.28 8.48 -23.55
N ILE A 11 -23.27 7.77 -23.00
CA ILE A 11 -24.04 6.78 -23.77
C ILE A 11 -24.84 7.44 -24.89
N PHE A 12 -25.34 8.65 -24.69
CA PHE A 12 -25.99 9.41 -25.74
C PHE A 12 -25.02 9.80 -26.86
N GLN A 13 -23.83 10.29 -26.51
CA GLN A 13 -22.77 10.62 -27.48
C GLN A 13 -22.39 9.38 -28.31
N ASP A 14 -22.12 8.25 -27.66
CA ASP A 14 -21.81 6.98 -28.32
C ASP A 14 -22.95 6.54 -29.27
N ALA A 15 -24.20 6.68 -28.82
CA ALA A 15 -25.36 6.33 -29.64
C ALA A 15 -25.47 7.20 -30.90
N LEU A 16 -25.15 8.50 -30.81
CA LEU A 16 -25.13 9.40 -31.95
C LEU A 16 -24.01 9.06 -32.95
N VAL A 17 -22.81 8.75 -32.46
CA VAL A 17 -21.69 8.33 -33.33
C VAL A 17 -22.04 7.06 -34.09
N ILE A 18 -22.56 6.05 -33.38
CA ILE A 18 -22.99 4.78 -34.01
C ILE A 18 -24.10 5.03 -35.03
N TYR A 19 -25.07 5.88 -34.71
CA TYR A 19 -26.14 6.23 -35.65
C TYR A 19 -25.59 6.89 -36.91
N TYR A 20 -24.67 7.85 -36.76
CA TYR A 20 -24.02 8.52 -37.88
C TYR A 20 -23.24 7.54 -38.77
N GLU A 21 -22.41 6.67 -38.19
CA GLU A 21 -21.67 5.65 -38.94
C GLU A 21 -22.60 4.70 -39.70
N LYS A 22 -23.72 4.31 -39.08
CA LYS A 22 -24.74 3.49 -39.74
C LYS A 22 -25.42 4.22 -40.89
N SER A 23 -25.68 5.52 -40.74
CA SER A 23 -26.32 6.35 -41.77
C SER A 23 -25.50 6.50 -43.05
N LEU A 24 -24.17 6.34 -42.96
CA LEU A 24 -23.28 6.39 -44.12
C LEU A 24 -23.23 5.07 -44.91
N GLN A 25 -23.86 4.00 -44.43
CA GLN A 25 -23.84 2.70 -45.09
C GLN A 25 -24.84 2.65 -46.26
N PRO A 26 -24.47 2.08 -47.43
CA PRO A 26 -25.27 2.13 -48.66
C PRO A 26 -26.63 1.40 -48.59
N HIS A 27 -26.92 0.68 -47.50
CA HIS A 27 -28.18 -0.05 -47.29
C HIS A 27 -28.89 0.34 -45.98
N PHE A 28 -28.54 1.48 -45.39
CA PHE A 28 -29.21 1.96 -44.19
C PHE A 28 -30.56 2.60 -44.53
N SER A 29 -31.64 1.83 -44.37
CA SER A 29 -33.00 2.34 -44.39
C SER A 29 -33.65 1.99 -43.05
N PRO A 30 -33.61 2.90 -42.05
CA PRO A 30 -34.26 2.63 -40.79
C PRO A 30 -35.78 2.62 -41.05
N ALA A 31 -36.44 1.54 -40.65
CA ALA A 31 -37.90 1.42 -40.76
C ALA A 31 -38.65 2.40 -39.82
N LEU A 32 -37.94 3.04 -38.88
CA LEU A 32 -38.46 4.00 -37.91
C LEU A 32 -37.70 5.33 -38.01
N ALA A 33 -38.29 6.38 -37.42
CA ALA A 33 -37.64 7.68 -37.23
C ALA A 33 -36.31 7.57 -36.44
N ALA A 34 -35.45 8.58 -36.55
CA ALA A 34 -34.14 8.59 -35.93
C ALA A 34 -34.18 8.43 -34.39
N GLU A 35 -35.16 9.05 -33.73
CA GLU A 35 -35.32 9.05 -32.27
C GLU A 35 -35.44 7.64 -31.64
N PRO A 36 -36.43 6.79 -32.03
CA PRO A 36 -36.55 5.45 -31.46
C PRO A 36 -35.35 4.54 -31.81
N TYR A 37 -34.68 4.80 -32.94
CA TYR A 37 -33.50 4.05 -33.34
C TYR A 37 -32.29 4.38 -32.44
N ILE A 38 -32.03 5.68 -32.21
CA ILE A 38 -30.99 6.16 -31.28
C ILE A 38 -31.29 5.67 -29.85
N LEU A 39 -32.54 5.74 -29.41
CA LEU A 39 -32.95 5.21 -28.10
C LEU A 39 -32.68 3.70 -27.98
N GLY A 40 -32.91 2.94 -29.06
CA GLY A 40 -32.59 1.51 -29.12
C GLY A 40 -31.10 1.22 -29.01
N ILE A 41 -30.25 2.05 -29.62
CA ILE A 41 -28.78 1.96 -29.49
C ILE A 41 -28.37 2.27 -28.06
N ALA A 42 -28.83 3.39 -27.49
CA ALA A 42 -28.53 3.79 -26.12
C ALA A 42 -28.92 2.72 -25.11
N LYS A 43 -30.09 2.07 -25.28
CA LYS A 43 -30.53 0.96 -24.42
C LYS A 43 -29.60 -0.25 -24.49
N HIS A 44 -29.11 -0.61 -25.68
CA HIS A 44 -28.14 -1.70 -25.84
C HIS A 44 -26.81 -1.38 -25.17
N LEU A 45 -26.30 -0.15 -25.36
CA LEU A 45 -25.07 0.33 -24.73
C LEU A 45 -25.20 0.31 -23.20
N TRP A 46 -26.32 0.79 -22.66
CA TRP A 46 -26.59 0.82 -21.22
C TRP A 46 -26.56 -0.58 -20.61
N ILE A 47 -27.27 -1.55 -21.22
CA ILE A 47 -27.29 -2.94 -20.73
C ILE A 47 -25.88 -3.55 -20.77
N ARG A 48 -25.11 -3.29 -21.84
CA ARG A 48 -23.73 -3.78 -21.97
C ARG A 48 -22.82 -3.18 -20.91
N LYS A 49 -22.92 -1.87 -20.66
CA LYS A 49 -22.15 -1.16 -19.63
C LYS A 49 -22.48 -1.72 -18.23
N PHE A 50 -23.76 -1.84 -17.91
CA PHE A 50 -24.20 -2.36 -16.62
C PHE A 50 -23.70 -3.79 -16.35
N ARG A 51 -23.78 -4.68 -17.35
CA ARG A 51 -23.26 -6.05 -17.23
C ARG A 51 -21.75 -6.10 -16.99
N LYS A 52 -20.98 -5.20 -17.63
CA LYS A 52 -19.53 -5.09 -17.39
C LYS A 52 -19.24 -4.56 -15.99
N GLN A 53 -19.95 -3.53 -15.56
CA GLN A 53 -19.76 -2.93 -14.24
C GLN A 53 -20.09 -3.90 -13.11
N ALA A 54 -21.11 -4.74 -13.28
CA ALA A 54 -21.43 -5.79 -12.30
C ALA A 54 -20.32 -6.86 -12.14
N GLN A 55 -19.39 -6.97 -13.09
CA GLN A 55 -18.24 -7.88 -13.02
C GLN A 55 -16.97 -7.17 -12.50
N MET A 56 -16.99 -5.84 -12.37
CA MET A 56 -15.86 -5.06 -11.90
C MET A 56 -16.08 -4.72 -10.42
N VAL A 57 -15.07 -5.01 -9.59
CA VAL A 57 -15.03 -4.55 -8.20
C VAL A 57 -14.34 -3.20 -8.18
N SER A 58 -14.87 -2.26 -7.40
CA SER A 58 -14.24 -0.95 -7.23
C SER A 58 -12.87 -1.11 -6.58
N LEU A 59 -11.84 -0.47 -7.14
CA LEU A 59 -10.49 -0.47 -6.53
C LEU A 59 -10.51 0.15 -5.12
N THR A 60 -11.38 1.14 -4.88
CA THR A 60 -11.55 1.75 -3.55
C THR A 60 -12.17 0.77 -2.54
N GLU A 61 -13.07 -0.10 -2.98
CA GLU A 61 -13.61 -1.18 -2.12
C GLU A 61 -12.58 -2.28 -1.90
N LEU A 62 -11.74 -2.53 -2.91
CA LEU A 62 -10.65 -3.49 -2.85
C LEU A 62 -9.53 -3.03 -1.91
N GLU A 63 -9.14 -1.76 -1.93
CA GLU A 63 -8.14 -1.20 -0.99
C GLU A 63 -8.54 -1.39 0.47
N ASN A 64 -9.83 -1.30 0.79
CA ASN A 64 -10.34 -1.54 2.15
C ASN A 64 -10.38 -3.03 2.54
N THR A 65 -10.24 -3.95 1.58
CA THR A 65 -10.30 -5.40 1.81
C THR A 65 -8.97 -6.11 1.57
N ILE A 66 -8.00 -5.47 0.92
CA ILE A 66 -6.62 -5.95 0.85
C ILE A 66 -5.96 -5.70 2.21
N SER A 67 -6.00 -6.69 3.08
CA SER A 67 -5.09 -6.79 4.21
C SER A 67 -3.88 -7.60 3.78
N ILE A 68 -2.67 -7.08 4.04
CA ILE A 68 -1.45 -7.87 3.91
C ILE A 68 -1.51 -8.93 5.02
N PRO A 69 -1.49 -10.24 4.71
CA PRO A 69 -1.48 -11.28 5.74
C PRO A 69 -0.34 -11.06 6.73
N GLU A 70 -0.57 -11.33 8.02
CA GLU A 70 0.48 -11.21 9.05
C GLU A 70 1.73 -12.04 8.70
N ASP A 71 1.54 -13.17 8.01
CA ASP A 71 2.61 -14.07 7.57
C ASP A 71 3.29 -13.66 6.25
N TYR A 72 2.90 -12.52 5.66
CA TYR A 72 3.50 -12.04 4.41
C TYR A 72 4.97 -11.65 4.59
N PHE A 73 5.32 -11.11 5.75
CA PHE A 73 6.70 -10.79 6.08
C PHE A 73 7.35 -12.02 6.73
N PRO A 74 8.51 -12.49 6.22
CA PRO A 74 9.24 -13.57 6.86
C PRO A 74 9.53 -13.18 8.32
N ALA A 75 9.22 -14.09 9.24
CA ALA A 75 9.40 -13.85 10.65
C ALA A 75 10.88 -13.60 10.95
N VAL A 76 11.19 -12.57 11.75
CA VAL A 76 12.57 -12.30 12.15
C VAL A 76 13.02 -13.36 13.15
N ASP A 77 14.26 -13.85 13.01
CA ASP A 77 14.93 -14.67 14.00
C ASP A 77 15.47 -13.76 15.13
N ASP A 78 14.59 -13.46 16.09
CA ASP A 78 14.91 -12.63 17.26
C ASP A 78 16.12 -13.16 18.04
N GLN A 79 16.31 -14.48 18.12
CA GLN A 79 17.44 -15.07 18.85
C GLN A 79 18.76 -14.80 18.14
N ARG A 80 18.78 -14.95 16.81
CA ARG A 80 19.96 -14.62 16.00
C ARG A 80 20.26 -13.12 16.04
N LEU A 81 19.23 -12.26 15.99
CA LEU A 81 19.40 -10.82 16.10
C LEU A 81 19.96 -10.41 17.47
N LEU A 82 19.39 -10.92 18.57
CA LEU A 82 19.82 -10.58 19.93
C LEU A 82 21.23 -11.09 20.23
N SER A 83 21.54 -12.34 19.88
CA SER A 83 22.88 -12.91 20.05
C SER A 83 23.94 -12.16 19.22
N PHE A 84 23.55 -11.62 18.07
CA PHE A 84 24.41 -10.75 17.28
C PHE A 84 24.64 -9.40 17.98
N LEU A 85 23.58 -8.76 18.46
CA LEU A 85 23.65 -7.47 19.16
C LEU A 85 24.48 -7.57 20.46
N GLU A 86 24.46 -8.71 21.16
CA GLU A 86 25.32 -8.97 22.33
C GLU A 86 26.82 -8.78 22.02
N ARG A 87 27.25 -9.07 20.78
CA ARG A 87 28.65 -8.91 20.35
C ARG A 87 29.11 -7.45 20.32
N SER A 88 28.18 -6.50 20.18
CA SER A 88 28.47 -5.07 20.33
C SER A 88 28.76 -4.66 21.79
N GLY A 89 28.49 -5.54 22.74
CA GLY A 89 28.78 -5.40 24.16
C GLY A 89 27.52 -5.28 25.01
N ARG A 90 27.50 -5.97 26.15
CA ARG A 90 26.32 -6.09 27.04
C ARG A 90 25.73 -4.76 27.49
N LYS A 91 26.58 -3.76 27.77
CA LYS A 91 26.13 -2.41 28.14
C LYS A 91 25.41 -1.70 26.98
N CYS A 92 25.89 -1.86 25.75
CA CYS A 92 25.25 -1.27 24.57
C CYS A 92 23.93 -1.97 24.24
N LEU A 93 23.87 -3.30 24.36
CA LEU A 93 22.63 -4.03 24.21
C LEU A 93 21.57 -3.56 25.22
N ASN A 94 21.92 -3.50 26.50
CA ASN A 94 20.98 -3.07 27.54
C ASN A 94 20.48 -1.64 27.30
N LEU A 95 21.37 -0.73 26.87
CA LEU A 95 21.01 0.64 26.54
C LEU A 95 20.03 0.72 25.36
N LEU A 96 20.28 -0.05 24.29
CA LEU A 96 19.41 -0.09 23.12
C LEU A 96 18.07 -0.76 23.46
N LYS A 97 18.07 -1.78 24.31
CA LYS A 97 16.86 -2.45 24.79
C LYS A 97 15.96 -1.51 25.61
N ALA A 98 16.56 -0.80 26.57
CA ALA A 98 15.86 0.20 27.38
C ALA A 98 15.17 1.27 26.51
N PHE A 99 15.81 1.67 25.39
CA PHE A 99 15.26 2.69 24.51
C PHE A 99 14.22 2.15 23.51
N TYR A 100 14.50 1.05 22.80
CA TYR A 100 13.66 0.57 21.70
C TYR A 100 12.59 -0.44 22.11
N TYR A 101 12.85 -1.27 23.12
CA TYR A 101 11.89 -2.28 23.58
C TYR A 101 11.08 -1.79 24.78
N GLU A 102 11.75 -1.21 25.77
CA GLU A 102 11.09 -0.72 26.99
C GLU A 102 10.55 0.71 26.84
N SER A 103 10.89 1.40 25.75
CA SER A 103 10.45 2.78 25.44
C SER A 103 10.72 3.79 26.57
N LEU A 104 11.78 3.58 27.36
CA LEU A 104 12.08 4.46 28.49
C LEU A 104 12.50 5.87 28.00
N PRO A 105 12.04 6.94 28.67
CA PRO A 105 12.49 8.28 28.36
C PRO A 105 13.98 8.44 28.66
N MET A 106 14.67 9.29 27.88
CA MET A 106 16.13 9.44 27.99
C MET A 106 16.60 9.92 29.37
N LYS A 107 15.74 10.62 30.11
CA LYS A 107 15.97 11.02 31.51
C LYS A 107 16.12 9.80 32.42
N GLU A 108 15.20 8.84 32.31
CA GLU A 108 15.24 7.61 33.09
C GLU A 108 16.44 6.76 32.69
N ILE A 109 16.71 6.65 31.38
CA ILE A 109 17.91 5.99 30.86
C ILE A 109 19.20 6.62 31.45
N ALA A 110 19.27 7.95 31.55
CA ALA A 110 20.41 8.62 32.16
C ALA A 110 20.59 8.20 33.63
N THR A 111 19.50 8.11 34.40
CA THR A 111 19.56 7.67 35.80
C THR A 111 19.93 6.19 35.96
N VAL A 112 19.30 5.29 35.19
CA VAL A 112 19.51 3.84 35.28
C VAL A 112 20.94 3.45 34.92
N PHE A 113 21.54 4.13 33.94
CA PHE A 113 22.89 3.83 33.46
C PHE A 113 23.97 4.75 34.07
N GLY A 114 23.62 5.68 34.96
CA GLY A 114 24.56 6.55 35.65
C GLY A 114 25.21 7.62 34.77
N PHE A 115 24.50 8.11 33.74
CA PHE A 115 24.97 9.21 32.90
C PHE A 115 24.72 10.56 33.55
N SER A 116 25.64 11.52 33.34
CA SER A 116 25.57 12.84 33.95
C SER A 116 24.44 13.72 33.43
N THR A 117 24.02 13.50 32.17
CA THR A 117 22.94 14.26 31.51
C THR A 117 22.20 13.41 30.49
N ASP A 118 20.95 13.77 30.18
CA ASP A 118 20.16 13.15 29.10
C ASP A 118 20.89 13.20 27.74
N ARG A 119 21.64 14.28 27.48
CA ARG A 119 22.45 14.40 26.27
C ARG A 119 23.55 13.35 26.22
N SER A 120 24.23 13.10 27.34
CA SER A 120 25.28 12.07 27.39
C SER A 120 24.71 10.67 27.14
N ALA A 121 23.51 10.35 27.65
CA ALA A 121 22.81 9.11 27.33
C ALA A 121 22.45 9.01 25.83
N THR A 122 21.99 10.11 25.22
CA THR A 122 21.68 10.18 23.79
C THR A 122 22.92 9.94 22.92
N VAL A 123 24.05 10.60 23.27
CA VAL A 123 25.33 10.41 22.57
C VAL A 123 25.82 8.97 22.74
N GLN A 124 25.68 8.38 23.92
CA GLN A 124 26.08 6.99 24.14
C GLN A 124 25.20 6.01 23.35
N LYS A 125 23.89 6.27 23.24
CA LYS A 125 22.98 5.50 22.38
C LYS A 125 23.47 5.54 20.93
N TYR A 126 23.80 6.73 20.42
CA TYR A 126 24.34 6.89 19.07
C TYR A 126 25.62 6.08 18.87
N LYS A 127 26.59 6.16 19.80
CA LYS A 127 27.84 5.38 19.74
C LYS A 127 27.60 3.87 19.75
N CYS A 128 26.66 3.40 20.57
CA CYS A 128 26.29 1.98 20.59
C CYS A 128 25.67 1.53 19.27
N LEU A 129 24.84 2.37 18.64
CA LEU A 129 24.25 2.07 17.34
C LEU A 129 25.30 2.05 16.21
N GLU A 130 26.24 2.99 16.21
CA GLU A 130 27.37 2.99 15.27
C GLU A 130 28.21 1.71 15.41
N LYS A 131 28.50 1.29 16.64
CA LYS A 131 29.22 0.03 16.87
C LYS A 131 28.50 -1.20 16.30
N VAL A 132 27.17 -1.24 16.41
CA VAL A 132 26.36 -2.29 15.79
C VAL A 132 26.48 -2.22 14.27
N ARG A 133 26.36 -1.02 13.67
CA ARG A 133 26.50 -0.82 12.22
C ARG A 133 27.87 -1.25 11.70
N ASP A 134 28.94 -0.93 12.43
CA ASP A 134 30.29 -1.34 12.05
C ASP A 134 30.44 -2.86 12.09
N THR A 135 29.85 -3.52 13.09
CA THR A 135 29.84 -5.00 13.18
C THR A 135 29.06 -5.63 12.01
N ILE A 136 27.97 -5.01 11.57
CA ILE A 136 27.18 -5.46 10.40
C ILE A 136 28.02 -5.33 9.13
N LYS A 137 28.69 -4.18 8.94
CA LYS A 137 29.56 -3.93 7.78
C LYS A 137 30.73 -4.90 7.72
N GLU A 138 31.43 -5.13 8.84
CA GLU A 138 32.58 -6.04 8.92
C GLU A 138 32.20 -7.47 8.51
N LYS A 139 31.00 -7.93 8.91
CA LYS A 139 30.52 -9.28 8.60
C LYS A 139 29.70 -9.37 7.31
N SER A 140 29.55 -8.26 6.58
CA SER A 140 28.75 -8.18 5.35
C SER A 140 27.34 -8.75 5.51
N LEU A 141 26.70 -8.48 6.66
CA LEU A 141 25.37 -9.00 6.97
C LEU A 141 24.28 -8.16 6.30
N GLY A 142 23.35 -8.83 5.64
CA GLY A 142 22.13 -8.27 5.07
C GLY A 142 20.92 -8.41 5.98
N TYR A 143 19.79 -7.83 5.58
CA TYR A 143 18.50 -8.05 6.25
C TYR A 143 18.08 -9.52 6.20
N GLU A 144 18.31 -10.18 5.07
CA GLU A 144 18.06 -11.60 4.81
C GLU A 144 18.70 -12.53 5.86
N ASP A 145 19.84 -12.13 6.44
CA ASP A 145 20.54 -12.93 7.46
C ASP A 145 19.79 -13.03 8.79
N PHE A 146 18.74 -12.24 8.99
CA PHE A 146 17.95 -12.22 10.22
C PHE A 146 16.52 -12.72 10.00
N LEU A 147 16.21 -13.24 8.82
CA LEU A 147 14.91 -13.85 8.51
C LEU A 147 14.92 -15.34 8.88
N LYS A 148 13.76 -15.87 9.29
CA LYS A 148 13.50 -17.30 9.48
C LYS A 148 13.17 -18.00 8.18
#